data_AF-A0A379WZM6-F1
#
_entry.id   AF-A0A379WZM6-F1
#
_cell.length_a   1.000
_cell.length_b   1.000
_cell.length_c   1.000
_cell.angle_alpha   90.00
_cell.angle_beta   90.00
_cell.angle_gamma   90.00
#
_symmetry.space_group_name_H-M   'P 1'
#
loop_
_entity.id
_entity.type
_entity.pdbx_description
1 polymer ?
#
loop_
_entity_poly.entity_id
_entity_poly.type
_entity_poly.pdbx_seq_one_letter_code
_entity_poly.pdbx_strand_id
1 'polypeptide(L)'
;MTLQDEFASLFTAAGQTAGDKDFTIELENCDANVYSSVQARFEGTLDGTDATILKNEDDAENIGVQILDKSSTPMTFNDLQAWSAAVALTEGVTELSMPFTARYISTAVPVKSGTVDATATFYLQYN
;
A
#
# COMPACT_ATOMS: atom_id res chain seq x y z
N MET A 1 -0.62 10.78 -0.23
CA MET A 1 0.54 10.78 0.69
C MET A 1 1.79 11.01 -0.15
N THR A 2 2.91 11.44 0.45
CA THR A 2 4.15 11.72 -0.31
C THR A 2 5.28 10.86 0.23
N LEU A 3 5.88 10.06 -0.65
CA LEU A 3 7.10 9.29 -0.37
C LEU A 3 8.32 10.22 -0.36
N GLN A 4 9.39 9.81 0.31
CA GLN A 4 10.64 10.57 0.30
C GLN A 4 11.35 10.39 -1.05
N ASP A 5 12.16 11.38 -1.44
CA ASP A 5 13.00 11.29 -2.63
C ASP A 5 14.06 10.20 -2.44
N GLU A 6 14.28 9.39 -3.48
CA GLU A 6 15.27 8.31 -3.48
C GLU A 6 16.20 8.41 -4.70
N PHE A 7 17.45 8.00 -4.53
CA PHE A 7 18.37 7.95 -5.66
C PHE A 7 18.07 6.74 -6.53
N ALA A 8 17.79 6.95 -7.83
CA ALA A 8 17.57 5.88 -8.80
C ALA A 8 18.72 4.84 -8.83
N SER A 9 19.95 5.25 -8.52
CA SER A 9 21.12 4.37 -8.44
C SER A 9 21.11 3.36 -7.29
N LEU A 10 20.21 3.51 -6.31
CA LEU A 10 20.01 2.51 -5.26
C LEU A 10 19.43 1.20 -5.83
N PHE A 11 18.66 1.31 -6.91
CA PHE A 11 18.00 0.19 -7.58
C PHE A 11 18.92 -0.44 -8.63
N THR A 12 19.61 -1.48 -8.21
CA THR A 12 20.61 -2.26 -8.96
C THR A 12 20.11 -3.63 -9.42
N ALA A 13 18.93 -4.05 -8.97
CA ALA A 13 18.21 -5.23 -9.46
C ALA A 13 16.69 -5.00 -9.37
N ALA A 14 15.90 -5.79 -10.11
CA ALA A 14 14.45 -5.84 -9.93
C ALA A 14 14.10 -6.39 -8.54
N GLY A 15 13.01 -5.89 -7.95
CA GLY A 15 12.51 -6.27 -6.64
C GLY A 15 13.17 -5.57 -5.46
N GLN A 16 14.05 -4.60 -5.70
CA GLN A 16 14.63 -3.78 -4.62
C GLN A 16 13.67 -2.69 -4.21
N THR A 17 13.61 -2.41 -2.91
CA THR A 17 12.67 -1.45 -2.33
C THR A 17 13.38 -0.36 -1.55
N ALA A 18 12.82 0.85 -1.53
CA ALA A 18 13.32 1.99 -0.77
C ALA A 18 12.19 2.98 -0.47
N GLY A 19 12.45 3.97 0.39
CA GLY A 19 11.50 5.03 0.70
C GLY A 19 10.29 4.59 1.51
N ASP A 20 10.44 3.60 2.40
CA ASP A 20 9.38 3.14 3.30
C ASP A 20 8.75 4.33 4.04
N LYS A 21 7.44 4.49 3.88
CA LYS A 21 6.66 5.57 4.47
C LYS A 21 5.36 5.05 5.04
N ASP A 22 5.21 5.21 6.35
CA ASP A 22 3.98 4.85 7.04
C ASP A 22 2.84 5.83 6.72
N PHE A 23 1.64 5.27 6.60
CA PHE A 23 0.39 5.99 6.55
C PHE A 23 -0.70 5.21 7.27
N THR A 24 -1.77 5.91 7.64
CA THR A 24 -2.90 5.30 8.33
C THR A 24 -4.20 5.63 7.61
N ILE A 25 -5.15 4.71 7.70
CA ILE A 25 -6.56 4.98 7.41
C ILE A 25 -7.24 5.15 8.77
N GLU A 26 -7.67 6.37 9.06
CA GLU A 26 -8.37 6.71 10.30
C GLU A 26 -9.88 6.46 10.14
N LEU A 27 -10.45 5.72 11.08
CA LEU A 27 -11.88 5.46 11.17
C LEU A 27 -12.44 6.13 12.42
N GLU A 28 -13.57 6.79 12.28
CA GLU A 28 -14.29 7.43 13.37
C GLU A 28 -15.65 6.75 13.58
N ASN A 29 -16.24 6.96 14.75
CA ASN A 29 -17.54 6.42 15.15
C ASN A 29 -17.62 4.88 15.06
N CYS A 30 -16.54 4.20 15.45
CA CYS A 30 -16.52 2.75 15.56
C CYS A 30 -17.49 2.24 16.65
N ASP A 31 -18.13 1.10 16.39
CA ASP A 31 -18.97 0.40 17.36
C ASP A 31 -18.60 -1.09 17.41
N ALA A 32 -17.82 -1.44 18.44
CA ALA A 32 -17.35 -2.80 18.68
C ALA A 32 -18.47 -3.80 19.06
N ASN A 33 -19.70 -3.32 19.35
CA ASN A 33 -20.85 -4.21 19.59
C ASN A 33 -21.44 -4.74 18.28
N VAL A 34 -21.19 -4.08 17.16
CA VAL A 34 -21.69 -4.46 15.83
C VAL A 34 -20.64 -5.22 15.05
N TYR A 35 -19.38 -4.78 15.12
CA TYR A 35 -18.27 -5.36 14.38
C TYR A 35 -17.08 -5.64 15.32
N SER A 36 -16.44 -6.78 15.14
CA SER A 36 -15.27 -7.23 15.90
C SER A 36 -13.94 -6.79 15.29
N SER A 37 -13.92 -6.49 13.98
CA SER A 37 -12.71 -6.06 13.28
C SER A 37 -13.00 -5.32 11.99
N VAL A 38 -11.96 -4.68 11.46
CA VAL A 38 -11.96 -4.06 10.14
C VAL A 38 -10.73 -4.50 9.34
N GLN A 39 -10.90 -4.63 8.03
CA GLN A 39 -9.84 -4.92 7.07
C GLN A 39 -9.93 -3.96 5.89
N ALA A 40 -8.81 -3.74 5.21
CA ALA A 40 -8.78 -2.98 3.97
C ALA A 40 -8.25 -3.84 2.82
N ARG A 41 -8.75 -3.58 1.62
CA ARG A 41 -8.15 -4.05 0.37
C ARG A 41 -7.93 -2.86 -0.55
N PHE A 42 -6.99 -2.98 -1.47
CA PHE A 42 -6.63 -1.91 -2.40
C PHE A 42 -6.86 -2.35 -3.85
N GLU A 43 -7.28 -1.41 -4.68
CA GLU A 43 -7.38 -1.54 -6.14
C GLU A 43 -6.61 -0.42 -6.81
N GLY A 44 -6.07 -0.67 -8.00
CA GLY A 44 -5.31 0.31 -8.75
C GLY A 44 -4.75 -0.24 -10.06
N THR A 45 -4.07 0.61 -10.82
CA THR A 45 -3.43 0.19 -12.07
C THR A 45 -2.18 -0.63 -11.77
N LEU A 46 -2.07 -1.86 -12.30
CA LEU A 46 -0.93 -2.74 -12.05
C LEU A 46 0.26 -2.43 -12.95
N ASP A 47 1.47 -2.59 -12.42
CA ASP A 47 2.69 -2.62 -13.22
C ASP A 47 2.86 -4.01 -13.86
N GLY A 48 2.32 -4.18 -15.07
CA GLY A 48 2.42 -5.43 -15.82
C GLY A 48 1.63 -6.57 -15.18
N THR A 49 2.30 -7.69 -14.87
CA THR A 49 1.68 -8.92 -14.35
C THR A 49 1.85 -9.12 -12.85
N ASP A 50 2.66 -8.30 -12.17
CA ASP A 50 2.83 -8.40 -10.73
C ASP A 50 1.69 -7.65 -10.03
N ALA A 51 0.76 -8.40 -9.44
CA ALA A 51 -0.41 -7.85 -8.77
C ALA A 51 -0.08 -7.15 -7.44
N THR A 52 1.18 -7.11 -6.99
CA THR A 52 1.61 -6.42 -5.77
C THR A 52 2.26 -5.06 -6.03
N ILE A 53 2.27 -4.60 -7.28
CA ILE A 53 2.93 -3.36 -7.70
C ILE A 53 1.92 -2.46 -8.42
N LEU A 54 1.72 -1.26 -7.89
CA LEU A 54 1.03 -0.18 -8.58
C LEU A 54 1.96 0.42 -9.63
N LYS A 55 1.42 0.61 -10.83
CA LYS A 55 2.09 1.22 -11.96
C LYS A 55 2.46 2.67 -11.64
N ASN A 56 3.68 3.07 -12.00
CA ASN A 56 4.01 4.49 -12.10
C ASN A 56 3.25 5.16 -13.26
N GLU A 57 2.55 6.25 -12.96
CA GLU A 57 1.76 7.05 -13.90
C GLU A 57 2.54 8.27 -14.45
N ASP A 58 3.78 8.49 -14.00
CA ASP A 58 4.64 9.61 -14.40
C ASP A 58 5.97 9.15 -15.07
N ASP A 59 6.96 10.03 -15.21
CA ASP A 59 8.07 9.91 -16.17
C ASP A 59 9.27 9.02 -15.76
N ALA A 60 9.33 8.56 -14.51
CA ALA A 60 10.30 7.53 -14.10
C ALA A 60 9.97 6.17 -14.75
N GLU A 61 11.00 5.39 -15.07
CA GLU A 61 10.83 4.07 -15.69
C GLU A 61 11.44 2.96 -14.82
N ASN A 62 10.86 1.76 -14.93
CA ASN A 62 11.26 0.55 -14.22
C ASN A 62 11.11 0.63 -12.69
N ILE A 63 10.14 1.40 -12.22
CA ILE A 63 9.81 1.60 -10.81
C ILE A 63 8.29 1.64 -10.65
N GLY A 64 7.80 1.10 -9.53
CA GLY A 64 6.40 1.20 -9.11
C GLY A 64 6.28 1.42 -7.61
N VAL A 65 5.05 1.35 -7.11
CA VAL A 65 4.74 1.54 -5.68
C VAL A 65 4.12 0.27 -5.11
N GLN A 66 4.56 -0.14 -3.93
CA GLN A 66 3.99 -1.23 -3.16
C GLN A 66 3.36 -0.69 -1.88
N ILE A 67 2.24 -1.28 -1.46
CA ILE A 67 1.61 -1.03 -0.16
C ILE A 67 1.75 -2.29 0.68
N LEU A 68 2.07 -2.14 1.96
CA LEU A 68 2.18 -3.20 2.94
C LEU A 68 1.16 -2.99 4.04
N ASP A 69 0.61 -4.08 4.56
CA ASP A 69 -0.19 -4.04 5.76
C ASP A 69 0.66 -3.95 7.04
N LYS A 70 -0.01 -3.89 8.19
CA LYS A 70 0.63 -3.88 9.52
C LYS A 70 1.53 -5.08 9.84
N SER A 71 1.42 -6.16 9.06
CA SER A 71 2.25 -7.37 9.19
C SER A 71 3.45 -7.34 8.24
N SER A 72 3.70 -6.18 7.61
CA SER A 72 4.70 -5.98 6.56
C SER A 72 4.50 -6.93 5.36
N THR A 73 3.25 -7.32 5.10
CA THR A 73 2.90 -8.17 3.96
C THR A 73 2.46 -7.28 2.79
N PRO A 74 3.05 -7.43 1.59
CA PRO A 74 2.58 -6.73 0.40
C PRO A 74 1.11 -7.00 0.11
N MET A 75 0.36 -5.92 -0.13
CA MET A 75 -1.02 -5.99 -0.58
C MET A 75 -1.07 -6.48 -2.03
N THR A 76 -1.97 -7.41 -2.32
CA THR A 76 -2.33 -7.77 -3.70
C THR A 76 -3.47 -6.87 -4.15
N PHE A 77 -3.28 -6.16 -5.25
CA PHE A 77 -4.25 -5.23 -5.82
C PHE A 77 -5.23 -5.94 -6.75
N ASN A 78 -6.46 -5.41 -6.84
CA ASN A 78 -7.53 -5.90 -7.72
C ASN A 78 -7.98 -7.35 -7.47
N ASP A 79 -7.65 -7.92 -6.32
CA ASP A 79 -8.20 -9.19 -5.83
C ASP A 79 -9.26 -8.90 -4.76
N LEU A 80 -10.48 -9.40 -5.00
CA LEU A 80 -11.62 -9.21 -4.10
C LEU A 80 -11.49 -9.98 -2.77
N GLN A 81 -10.50 -10.86 -2.64
CA GLN A 81 -10.22 -11.63 -1.42
C GLN A 81 -8.93 -11.20 -0.70
N ALA A 82 -8.13 -10.30 -1.29
CA ALA A 82 -6.86 -9.85 -0.73
C ALA A 82 -7.03 -8.75 0.33
N TRP A 83 -7.64 -9.13 1.46
CA TRP A 83 -7.81 -8.27 2.62
C TRP A 83 -6.54 -8.21 3.47
N SER A 84 -6.25 -7.03 4.04
CA SER A 84 -5.15 -6.81 4.97
C SER A 84 -5.31 -7.65 6.24
N ALA A 85 -4.25 -7.76 7.04
CA ALA A 85 -4.41 -8.26 8.41
C ALA A 85 -5.48 -7.46 9.17
N ALA A 86 -6.40 -8.18 9.83
CA ALA A 86 -7.51 -7.59 10.56
C ALA A 86 -7.05 -6.70 11.71
N VAL A 87 -7.64 -5.52 11.82
CA VAL A 87 -7.47 -4.61 12.96
C VAL A 87 -8.68 -4.79 13.87
N ALA A 88 -8.45 -5.16 15.12
CA ALA A 88 -9.51 -5.45 16.06
C ALA A 88 -10.23 -4.17 16.50
N LEU A 89 -11.56 -4.25 16.59
CA LEU A 89 -12.41 -3.25 17.22
C LEU A 89 -12.66 -3.73 18.66
N THR A 90 -12.03 -3.08 19.63
CA THR A 90 -12.20 -3.43 21.04
C THR A 90 -13.32 -2.62 21.68
N GLU A 91 -13.98 -3.19 22.69
CA GLU A 91 -15.07 -2.52 23.41
C GLU A 91 -14.66 -1.11 23.88
N GLY A 92 -15.51 -0.12 23.63
CA GLY A 92 -15.27 1.28 23.95
C GLY A 92 -14.42 2.07 22.95
N VAL A 93 -13.90 1.44 21.88
CA VAL A 93 -13.18 2.15 20.81
C VAL A 93 -14.16 2.89 19.91
N THR A 94 -13.96 4.20 19.77
CA THR A 94 -14.72 5.09 18.88
C THR A 94 -13.88 5.61 17.71
N GLU A 95 -12.56 5.59 17.84
CA GLU A 95 -11.59 5.96 16.80
C GLU A 95 -10.60 4.81 16.60
N LEU A 96 -10.35 4.43 15.35
CA LEU A 96 -9.42 3.35 15.02
C LEU A 96 -8.48 3.75 13.89
N SER A 97 -7.18 3.60 14.13
CA SER A 97 -6.13 3.83 13.13
C SER A 97 -5.69 2.50 12.52
N MET A 98 -5.83 2.34 11.21
CA MET A 98 -5.36 1.18 10.46
C MET A 98 -4.00 1.48 9.83
N PRO A 99 -2.89 0.86 10.27
CA PRO A 99 -1.56 1.19 9.79
C PRO A 99 -1.15 0.42 8.53
N PHE A 100 -0.50 1.13 7.62
CA PHE A 100 0.06 0.63 6.36
C PHE A 100 1.40 1.32 6.08
N THR A 101 2.18 0.74 5.17
CA THR A 101 3.43 1.34 4.67
C THR A 101 3.37 1.37 3.16
N ALA A 102 3.76 2.48 2.54
CA ALA A 102 3.99 2.57 1.11
C ALA A 102 5.49 2.69 0.83
N ARG A 103 5.96 2.11 -0.28
CA ARG A 103 7.38 2.16 -0.67
C ARG A 103 7.56 2.03 -2.17
N TYR A 104 8.71 2.46 -2.68
CA TYR A 104 9.10 2.17 -4.06
C TYR A 104 9.56 0.73 -4.21
N ILE A 105 9.37 0.18 -5.41
CA ILE A 105 9.92 -1.11 -5.82
C ILE A 105 10.41 -1.05 -7.28
N SER A 106 11.64 -1.50 -7.55
CA SER A 106 12.15 -1.60 -8.92
C SER A 106 11.52 -2.79 -9.65
N THR A 107 11.04 -2.55 -10.87
CA THR A 107 10.45 -3.60 -11.72
C THR A 107 11.47 -4.14 -12.73
N ALA A 108 12.47 -3.34 -13.08
CA ALA A 108 13.62 -3.74 -13.88
C ALA A 108 14.83 -2.82 -13.62
N VAL A 109 15.94 -3.08 -14.31
CA VAL A 109 17.11 -2.19 -14.33
C VAL A 109 17.53 -1.89 -15.76
N PRO A 110 18.00 -0.66 -16.05
CA PRO A 110 18.22 0.45 -15.11
C PRO A 110 16.92 1.18 -14.73
N VAL A 111 16.81 1.65 -13.48
CA VAL A 111 15.76 2.61 -13.09
C VAL A 111 16.09 3.98 -13.66
N LYS A 112 15.16 4.57 -14.41
CA LYS A 112 15.30 5.93 -14.94
C LYS A 112 14.75 6.92 -13.92
N SER A 113 15.54 7.93 -13.58
CA SER A 113 15.10 9.02 -12.70
C SER A 113 13.92 9.78 -13.29
N GLY A 114 13.00 10.18 -12.42
CA GLY A 114 11.81 10.92 -12.75
C GLY A 114 10.90 11.01 -11.53
N THR A 115 9.72 11.56 -11.73
CA THR A 115 8.62 11.51 -10.77
C THR A 115 8.00 10.12 -10.77
N VAL A 116 7.55 9.70 -9.58
CA VAL A 116 6.70 8.53 -9.41
C VAL A 116 5.36 8.98 -8.85
N ASP A 117 4.28 8.70 -9.57
CA ASP A 117 2.92 8.91 -9.10
C ASP A 117 2.12 7.63 -9.27
N ALA A 118 1.28 7.29 -8.29
CA ALA A 118 0.48 6.08 -8.31
C ALA A 118 -0.81 6.27 -7.51
N THR A 119 -1.93 5.88 -8.11
CA THR A 119 -3.25 5.98 -7.48
C THR A 119 -3.76 4.61 -7.06
N ALA A 120 -4.26 4.51 -5.82
CA ALA A 120 -5.00 3.35 -5.34
C ALA A 120 -6.31 3.75 -4.65
N THR A 121 -7.35 2.94 -4.85
CA THR A 121 -8.62 3.04 -4.14
C THR A 121 -8.66 1.97 -3.06
N PHE A 122 -9.00 2.34 -1.83
CA PHE A 122 -9.18 1.38 -0.75
C PHE A 122 -10.67 1.08 -0.51
N TYR A 123 -10.94 -0.13 -0.04
CA TYR A 123 -12.27 -0.57 0.39
C TYR A 123 -12.14 -1.15 1.78
N LEU A 124 -13.15 -0.93 2.61
CA LEU A 124 -13.22 -1.44 3.97
C LEU A 124 -14.22 -2.58 4.07
N GLN A 125 -13.87 -3.60 4.83
CA GLN A 125 -14.79 -4.63 5.30
C GLN A 125 -14.81 -4.63 6.82
N TYR A 126 -16.00 -4.54 7.38
CA TYR A 126 -16.26 -4.69 8.80
C TYR A 126 -16.80 -6.09 9.04
N ASN A 127 -16.23 -6.81 10.02
CA ASN A 127 -16.57 -8.20 10.34
C ASN A 127 -16.99 -8.34 11.79
#